data_AF-A0A961LUR1-F1
#
_entry.id   AF-A0A961LUR1-F1
#
_cell.length_a   1.000
_cell.length_b   1.000
_cell.length_c   1.000
_cell.angle_alpha   90.00
_cell.angle_beta   90.00
_cell.angle_gamma   90.00
#
_symmetry.space_group_name_H-M   'P 1'
#
loop_
_entity.id
_entity.type
_entity.pdbx_description
1 polymer ?
#
loop_
_entity_poly.entity_id
_entity_poly.type
_entity_poly.pdbx_seq_one_letter_code
_entity_poly.pdbx_strand_id
1 'polypeptide(L)'
;MPEFLSVPSRDVGQVFGLTMDDAIDEESGLPAPNVYVTATSVYGLPIVAFDKASVAGIKPLANGGPEARWMEGLFGQKLGGGPGSVWKIDGLSGKASLFVDIRHDGRANGGAALGAIAYDTATGQFFVSDRETGLIHRIDLTGRLLDAFDHGVVGREAAGLAGAPLGADYGTDISSAGFSTADPATWGYADPARRTWALAVHAGRLYYSVAEGPQIWSVGLTSEGRFDGKDVRLEIELPGLASGVEIAGIDFTLDGRMLLAARAAPASGDDLEQLVETKPAGVMVYARARAGTAAGSAAWQPVDAAV
;
A
#
# COMPACT_ATOMS: atom_id res chain seq x y z
N MET A 1 -19.15 23.31 16.10
CA MET A 1 -18.62 21.94 16.00
C MET A 1 -17.59 21.94 14.88
N PRO A 2 -16.42 21.31 15.02
CA PRO A 2 -15.51 21.18 13.89
C PRO A 2 -16.25 20.45 12.76
N GLU A 3 -16.13 20.97 11.54
CA GLU A 3 -16.64 20.30 10.35
C GLU A 3 -15.65 19.18 10.01
N PHE A 4 -16.12 17.94 10.08
CA PHE A 4 -15.31 16.79 9.71
C PHE A 4 -15.46 16.55 8.21
N LEU A 5 -14.34 16.49 7.50
CA LEU A 5 -14.31 16.00 6.12
C LEU A 5 -14.90 14.58 6.10
N SER A 6 -15.93 14.39 5.27
CA SER A 6 -16.55 13.08 5.06
C SER A 6 -16.59 12.77 3.57
N VAL A 7 -15.89 11.71 3.18
CA VAL A 7 -15.86 11.22 1.80
C VAL A 7 -16.48 9.82 1.79
N PRO A 8 -17.57 9.59 1.05
CA PRO A 8 -18.27 8.31 1.09
C PRO A 8 -17.51 7.24 0.30
N SER A 9 -17.57 5.98 0.76
CA SER A 9 -16.94 4.83 0.10
C SER A 9 -17.48 4.58 -1.31
N ARG A 10 -18.72 4.99 -1.63
CA ARG A 10 -19.23 4.93 -3.00
C ARG A 10 -18.39 5.76 -3.99
N ASP A 11 -17.71 6.80 -3.50
CA ASP A 11 -16.91 7.71 -4.34
C ASP A 11 -15.44 7.27 -4.38
N VAL A 12 -14.82 6.89 -3.25
CA VAL A 12 -13.37 6.52 -3.19
C VAL A 12 -13.06 5.06 -2.85
N GLY A 13 -14.07 4.25 -2.59
CA GLY A 13 -13.90 2.86 -2.18
C GLY A 13 -13.52 2.69 -0.71
N GLN A 14 -13.03 1.50 -0.38
CA GLN A 14 -12.26 1.25 0.83
C GLN A 14 -10.80 1.67 0.58
N VAL A 15 -10.20 2.29 1.59
CA VAL A 15 -8.85 2.85 1.47
C VAL A 15 -7.97 2.47 2.66
N PHE A 16 -6.66 2.34 2.42
CA PHE A 16 -5.71 2.03 3.48
C PHE A 16 -4.53 3.00 3.52
N GLY A 17 -3.81 3.16 2.40
CA GLY A 17 -2.71 4.12 2.32
C GLY A 17 -3.26 5.54 2.28
N LEU A 18 -2.57 6.44 2.97
CA LEU A 18 -2.90 7.86 3.01
C LEU A 18 -1.61 8.69 3.01
N THR A 19 -1.60 9.76 2.23
CA THR A 19 -0.59 10.82 2.31
C THR A 19 -1.21 12.19 2.01
N MET A 20 -0.43 13.25 2.20
CA MET A 20 -0.80 14.62 1.90
C MET A 20 0.29 15.28 1.07
N ASP A 21 -0.08 16.10 0.09
CA ASP A 21 0.88 16.97 -0.59
C ASP A 21 1.14 18.25 0.22
N ASP A 22 1.97 19.15 -0.32
CA ASP A 22 2.34 20.43 0.27
C ASP A 22 1.62 21.62 -0.41
N ALA A 23 0.43 21.38 -0.96
CA ALA A 23 -0.35 22.42 -1.62
C ALA A 23 -0.71 23.58 -0.68
N ILE A 24 -0.74 24.78 -1.25
CA ILE A 24 -1.16 26.01 -0.60
C ILE A 24 -2.41 26.55 -1.26
N ASP A 25 -3.24 27.23 -0.48
CA ASP A 25 -4.31 28.07 -1.00
C ASP A 25 -3.68 29.30 -1.64
N GLU A 26 -3.83 29.48 -2.95
CA GLU A 26 -3.29 30.63 -3.67
C GLU A 26 -3.91 31.96 -3.21
N GLU A 27 -5.14 31.95 -2.69
CA GLU A 27 -5.82 33.18 -2.23
C GLU A 27 -5.32 33.62 -0.84
N SER A 28 -5.28 32.70 0.12
CA SER A 28 -4.88 33.02 1.50
C SER A 28 -3.37 32.87 1.76
N GLY A 29 -2.64 32.15 0.92
CA GLY A 29 -1.24 31.76 1.14
C GLY A 29 -1.05 30.76 2.28
N LEU A 30 -2.12 30.17 2.81
CA LEU A 30 -2.08 29.20 3.90
C LEU A 30 -1.98 27.77 3.36
N PRO A 31 -1.43 26.82 4.14
CA PRO A 31 -1.43 25.41 3.76
C PRO A 31 -2.84 24.88 3.51
N ALA A 32 -3.03 24.24 2.35
CA ALA A 32 -4.26 23.58 1.94
C ALA A 32 -3.95 22.23 1.25
N PRO A 33 -3.32 21.29 1.99
CA PRO A 33 -2.83 20.05 1.41
C PRO A 33 -3.97 19.20 0.87
N ASN A 34 -3.78 18.62 -0.31
CA ASN A 34 -4.67 17.60 -0.83
C ASN A 34 -4.39 16.27 -0.14
N VAL A 35 -5.43 15.48 0.09
CA VAL A 35 -5.31 14.14 0.67
C VAL A 35 -5.33 13.11 -0.45
N TYR A 36 -4.38 12.19 -0.44
CA TYR A 36 -4.30 11.10 -1.41
C TYR A 36 -4.52 9.77 -0.70
N VAL A 37 -5.40 8.94 -1.23
CA VAL A 37 -5.75 7.65 -0.61
C VAL A 37 -5.72 6.52 -1.63
N THR A 38 -5.25 5.35 -1.22
CA THR A 38 -5.09 4.18 -2.09
C THR A 38 -6.23 3.18 -1.92
N ALA A 39 -6.77 2.69 -3.03
CA ALA A 39 -7.71 1.57 -3.06
C ALA A 39 -7.08 0.33 -2.41
N THR A 40 -7.87 -0.43 -1.64
CA THR A 40 -7.32 -1.52 -0.85
C THR A 40 -8.20 -2.77 -0.80
N SER A 41 -7.56 -3.92 -0.63
CA SER A 41 -8.17 -5.22 -0.40
C SER A 41 -8.09 -5.67 1.07
N VAL A 42 -7.42 -4.90 1.94
CA VAL A 42 -7.02 -5.37 3.27
C VAL A 42 -8.19 -5.64 4.21
N TYR A 43 -9.39 -5.12 3.90
CA TYR A 43 -10.62 -5.35 4.64
C TYR A 43 -11.55 -6.36 3.95
N GLY A 44 -11.05 -7.10 2.95
CA GLY A 44 -11.82 -8.09 2.21
C GLY A 44 -12.00 -7.73 0.74
N LEU A 45 -12.37 -8.75 -0.03
CA LEU A 45 -12.68 -8.66 -1.45
C LEU A 45 -14.11 -9.16 -1.74
N PRO A 46 -15.14 -8.50 -1.20
CA PRO A 46 -16.52 -8.92 -1.40
C PRO A 46 -16.92 -8.83 -2.87
N ILE A 47 -17.48 -9.94 -3.37
CA ILE A 47 -18.06 -10.04 -4.71
C ILE A 47 -19.55 -10.34 -4.63
N VAL A 48 -20.27 -9.89 -5.65
CA VAL A 48 -21.72 -10.06 -5.75
C VAL A 48 -22.10 -10.52 -7.15
N ALA A 49 -23.27 -11.13 -7.30
CA ALA A 49 -23.97 -11.31 -8.58
C ALA A 49 -25.21 -10.42 -8.62
N PHE A 50 -25.78 -10.22 -9.82
CA PHE A 50 -27.09 -9.63 -9.95
C PHE A 50 -28.18 -10.63 -9.54
N ASP A 51 -29.15 -10.17 -8.77
CA ASP A 51 -30.26 -11.00 -8.31
C ASP A 51 -31.56 -10.19 -8.30
N LYS A 52 -32.41 -10.39 -9.32
CA LYS A 52 -33.72 -9.72 -9.42
C LYS A 52 -34.67 -10.11 -8.30
N ALA A 53 -34.44 -11.24 -7.63
CA ALA A 53 -35.31 -11.70 -6.55
C ALA A 53 -34.95 -11.07 -5.19
N SER A 54 -33.76 -10.46 -5.06
CA SER A 54 -33.35 -9.81 -3.81
C SER A 54 -33.82 -8.36 -3.76
N VAL A 55 -34.16 -7.88 -2.56
CA VAL A 55 -34.57 -6.47 -2.33
C VAL A 55 -33.46 -5.49 -2.73
N ALA A 56 -32.20 -5.88 -2.55
CA ALA A 56 -31.04 -5.08 -2.92
C ALA A 56 -30.66 -5.20 -4.41
N GLY A 57 -31.31 -6.09 -5.18
CA GLY A 57 -30.96 -6.36 -6.58
C GLY A 57 -29.63 -7.10 -6.78
N ILE A 58 -28.98 -7.52 -5.69
CA ILE A 58 -27.69 -8.20 -5.66
C ILE A 58 -27.70 -9.37 -4.68
N LYS A 59 -26.83 -10.34 -4.90
CA LYS A 59 -26.57 -11.47 -4.01
C LYS A 59 -25.06 -11.57 -3.72
N PRO A 60 -24.62 -11.57 -2.45
CA PRO A 60 -23.23 -11.88 -2.09
C PRO A 60 -22.80 -13.26 -2.59
N LEU A 61 -21.55 -13.37 -3.05
CA LEU A 61 -20.95 -14.62 -3.47
C LEU A 61 -19.75 -14.94 -2.56
N ALA A 62 -19.65 -16.19 -2.12
CA ALA A 62 -18.49 -16.67 -1.37
C ALA A 62 -17.32 -17.05 -2.30
N ASN A 63 -17.62 -17.51 -3.52
CA ASN A 63 -16.63 -17.91 -4.51
C ASN A 63 -16.87 -17.16 -5.83
N GLY A 64 -15.80 -17.05 -6.62
CA GLY A 64 -15.85 -16.44 -7.94
C GLY A 64 -16.71 -17.23 -8.94
N GLY A 65 -16.97 -16.60 -10.08
CA GLY A 65 -17.77 -17.17 -11.15
C GLY A 65 -18.02 -16.15 -12.27
N PRO A 66 -18.52 -16.58 -13.44
CA PRO A 66 -18.65 -15.71 -14.62
C PRO A 66 -19.47 -14.43 -14.42
N GLU A 67 -20.39 -14.43 -13.45
CA GLU A 67 -21.27 -13.30 -13.11
C GLU A 67 -20.75 -12.46 -11.92
N ALA A 68 -19.60 -12.82 -11.36
CA ALA A 68 -19.03 -12.15 -10.21
C ALA A 68 -18.55 -10.75 -10.59
N ARG A 69 -18.86 -9.79 -9.72
CA ARG A 69 -18.41 -8.42 -9.80
C ARG A 69 -18.05 -7.91 -8.41
N TRP A 70 -17.14 -6.96 -8.37
CA TRP A 70 -16.82 -6.24 -7.13
C TRP A 70 -18.07 -5.59 -6.55
N MET A 71 -18.24 -5.71 -5.23
CA MET A 71 -19.28 -4.96 -4.53
C MET A 71 -19.07 -3.45 -4.73
N GLU A 72 -20.16 -2.71 -4.91
CA GLU A 72 -20.11 -1.26 -5.01
C GLU A 72 -19.52 -0.66 -3.72
N GLY A 73 -18.66 0.34 -3.87
CA GLY A 73 -17.99 0.99 -2.75
C GLY A 73 -16.72 0.29 -2.27
N LEU A 74 -16.27 -0.75 -2.96
CA LEU A 74 -14.98 -1.37 -2.71
C LEU A 74 -13.83 -0.54 -3.29
N PHE A 75 -13.99 -0.01 -4.51
CA PHE A 75 -12.91 0.67 -5.24
C PHE A 75 -13.34 2.00 -5.89
N GLY A 76 -14.43 2.61 -5.43
CA GLY A 76 -14.91 3.90 -5.97
C GLY A 76 -15.35 3.83 -7.43
N GLN A 77 -15.95 2.71 -7.84
CA GLN A 77 -16.31 2.41 -9.24
C GLN A 77 -17.22 3.48 -9.87
N LYS A 78 -18.02 4.18 -9.05
CA LYS A 78 -18.91 5.26 -9.49
C LYS A 78 -18.16 6.44 -10.10
N LEU A 79 -16.94 6.73 -9.62
CA LEU A 79 -16.06 7.77 -10.16
C LEU A 79 -15.01 7.21 -11.12
N GLY A 80 -15.23 5.99 -11.63
CA GLY A 80 -14.37 5.35 -12.62
C GLY A 80 -13.15 4.65 -12.04
N GLY A 81 -13.12 4.40 -10.73
CA GLY A 81 -12.02 3.69 -10.09
C GLY A 81 -12.09 2.17 -10.18
N GLY A 82 -11.01 1.54 -9.73
CA GLY A 82 -10.78 0.10 -9.68
C GLY A 82 -9.70 -0.24 -8.64
N PRO A 83 -9.26 -1.50 -8.56
CA PRO A 83 -8.32 -1.94 -7.53
C PRO A 83 -6.97 -1.20 -7.53
N GLY A 84 -6.57 -0.67 -8.69
CA GLY A 84 -5.34 0.13 -8.86
C GLY A 84 -5.50 1.62 -8.59
N SER A 85 -6.65 2.08 -8.09
CA SER A 85 -6.94 3.51 -7.98
C SER A 85 -6.27 4.20 -6.81
N VAL A 86 -5.71 5.37 -7.07
CA VAL A 86 -5.39 6.39 -6.07
C VAL A 86 -6.39 7.53 -6.26
N TRP A 87 -6.97 8.00 -5.17
CA TRP A 87 -7.91 9.12 -5.16
C TRP A 87 -7.24 10.36 -4.62
N LYS A 88 -7.55 11.52 -5.21
CA LYS A 88 -7.21 12.84 -4.69
C LYS A 88 -8.47 13.47 -4.10
N ILE A 89 -8.37 13.93 -2.87
CA ILE A 89 -9.38 14.74 -2.18
C ILE A 89 -8.81 16.14 -2.08
N ASP A 90 -9.49 17.09 -2.71
CA ASP A 90 -9.07 18.49 -2.78
C ASP A 90 -9.04 19.12 -1.38
N GLY A 91 -7.90 19.75 -1.04
CA GLY A 91 -7.66 20.29 0.30
C GLY A 91 -8.57 21.47 0.70
N LEU A 92 -9.15 22.16 -0.29
CA LEU A 92 -10.03 23.31 -0.08
C LEU A 92 -11.51 22.92 -0.07
N SER A 93 -11.92 22.14 -1.05
CA SER A 93 -13.34 21.80 -1.27
C SER A 93 -13.75 20.45 -0.70
N GLY A 94 -12.80 19.58 -0.33
CA GLY A 94 -13.07 18.21 0.09
C GLY A 94 -13.58 17.30 -1.04
N LYS A 95 -13.55 17.76 -2.30
CA LYS A 95 -14.05 17.01 -3.44
C LYS A 95 -13.08 15.89 -3.83
N ALA A 96 -13.58 14.65 -3.86
CA ALA A 96 -12.83 13.50 -4.35
C ALA A 96 -12.82 13.41 -5.89
N SER A 97 -11.69 12.96 -6.44
CA SER A 97 -11.49 12.67 -7.86
C SER A 97 -10.46 11.55 -8.05
N LEU A 98 -10.57 10.80 -9.15
CA LEU A 98 -9.56 9.80 -9.50
C LEU A 98 -8.25 10.51 -9.83
N PHE A 99 -7.18 10.22 -9.10
CA PHE A 99 -5.85 10.78 -9.34
C PHE A 99 -5.11 9.97 -10.41
N VAL A 100 -5.08 8.65 -10.24
CA VAL A 100 -4.46 7.70 -11.16
C VAL A 100 -5.07 6.32 -10.96
N ASP A 101 -5.20 5.57 -12.05
CA ASP A 101 -5.44 4.13 -12.02
C ASP A 101 -4.14 3.41 -12.40
N ILE A 102 -3.49 2.80 -11.42
CA ILE A 102 -2.20 2.14 -11.57
C ILE A 102 -2.38 0.85 -12.37
N ARG A 103 -1.57 0.72 -13.42
CA ARG A 103 -1.56 -0.42 -14.34
C ARG A 103 -0.13 -0.89 -14.54
N HIS A 104 0.06 -2.20 -14.56
CA HIS A 104 1.34 -2.82 -14.93
C HIS A 104 1.20 -3.44 -16.32
N ASP A 105 2.06 -3.04 -17.25
CA ASP A 105 2.03 -3.48 -18.65
C ASP A 105 0.65 -3.36 -19.32
N GLY A 106 -0.06 -2.27 -19.00
CA GLY A 106 -1.41 -1.97 -19.50
C GLY A 106 -2.54 -2.75 -18.80
N ARG A 107 -2.22 -3.75 -17.99
CA ARG A 107 -3.18 -4.53 -17.21
C ARG A 107 -3.60 -3.78 -15.94
N ALA A 108 -4.91 -3.72 -15.69
CA ALA A 108 -5.44 -3.22 -14.43
C ALA A 108 -5.12 -4.19 -13.29
N ASN A 109 -4.90 -3.65 -12.08
CA ASN A 109 -4.82 -4.48 -10.88
C ASN A 109 -6.12 -5.31 -10.75
N GLY A 110 -5.96 -6.62 -10.55
CA GLY A 110 -7.03 -7.60 -10.55
C GLY A 110 -7.88 -7.58 -9.30
N GLY A 111 -7.37 -7.13 -8.16
CA GLY A 111 -8.12 -7.13 -6.89
C GLY A 111 -7.24 -7.03 -5.64
N ALA A 112 -6.01 -7.55 -5.67
CA ALA A 112 -5.06 -7.42 -4.55
C ALA A 112 -4.82 -5.95 -4.15
N ALA A 113 -5.06 -5.03 -5.08
CA ALA A 113 -5.10 -3.59 -4.89
C ALA A 113 -3.77 -3.02 -4.41
N LEU A 114 -3.81 -1.81 -3.87
CA LEU A 114 -2.62 -1.07 -3.46
C LEU A 114 -2.38 -1.18 -1.95
N GLY A 115 -1.15 -0.86 -1.55
CA GLY A 115 -0.72 -0.76 -0.16
C GLY A 115 -0.63 0.70 0.29
N ALA A 116 0.53 1.10 0.82
CA ALA A 116 0.78 2.48 1.24
C ALA A 116 1.12 3.40 0.06
N ILE A 117 1.02 4.70 0.33
CA ILE A 117 1.45 5.82 -0.54
C ILE A 117 2.34 6.76 0.28
N ALA A 118 3.41 7.27 -0.32
CA ALA A 118 4.28 8.29 0.27
C ALA A 118 4.48 9.46 -0.69
N TYR A 119 4.50 10.68 -0.17
CA TYR A 119 4.81 11.90 -0.92
C TYR A 119 6.25 12.35 -0.63
N ASP A 120 7.00 12.68 -1.68
CA ASP A 120 8.31 13.33 -1.57
C ASP A 120 8.17 14.83 -1.85
N THR A 121 8.25 15.64 -0.78
CA THR A 121 8.17 17.10 -0.86
C THR A 121 9.33 17.72 -1.64
N ALA A 122 10.47 17.01 -1.79
CA ALA A 122 11.61 17.54 -2.53
C ALA A 122 11.36 17.53 -4.04
N THR A 123 10.59 16.57 -4.55
CA THR A 123 10.37 16.38 -6.00
C THR A 123 8.92 16.51 -6.44
N GLY A 124 7.98 16.60 -5.50
CA GLY A 124 6.55 16.63 -5.82
C GLY A 124 6.10 15.32 -6.47
N GLN A 125 6.55 14.19 -5.95
CA GLN A 125 6.25 12.88 -6.52
C GLN A 125 5.67 11.95 -5.46
N PHE A 126 4.83 11.02 -5.92
CA PHE A 126 4.24 9.97 -5.10
C PHE A 126 4.89 8.63 -5.39
N PHE A 127 5.01 7.83 -4.34
CA PHE A 127 5.39 6.43 -4.41
C PHE A 127 4.24 5.59 -3.91
N VAL A 128 3.83 4.57 -4.66
CA VAL A 128 2.67 3.74 -4.33
C VAL A 128 3.04 2.28 -4.45
N SER A 129 2.78 1.50 -3.40
CA SER A 129 3.03 0.06 -3.40
C SER A 129 1.85 -0.67 -4.05
N ASP A 130 2.15 -1.60 -4.96
CA ASP A 130 1.17 -2.48 -5.59
C ASP A 130 1.29 -3.88 -4.98
N ARG A 131 0.23 -4.34 -4.31
CA ARG A 131 0.24 -5.64 -3.61
C ARG A 131 0.02 -6.81 -4.57
N GLU A 132 -0.43 -6.57 -5.79
CA GLU A 132 -0.59 -7.59 -6.83
C GLU A 132 0.75 -7.93 -7.49
N THR A 133 1.52 -6.90 -7.85
CA THR A 133 2.79 -7.07 -8.56
C THR A 133 4.01 -7.02 -7.64
N GLY A 134 3.88 -6.47 -6.43
CA GLY A 134 5.00 -6.19 -5.55
C GLY A 134 5.90 -5.04 -6.01
N LEU A 135 5.45 -4.25 -6.99
CA LEU A 135 6.16 -3.08 -7.48
C LEU A 135 5.86 -1.85 -6.64
N ILE A 136 6.78 -0.88 -6.68
CA ILE A 136 6.55 0.45 -6.15
C ILE A 136 6.51 1.44 -7.32
N HIS A 137 5.36 2.01 -7.60
CA HIS A 137 5.15 2.94 -8.71
C HIS A 137 5.50 4.37 -8.31
N ARG A 138 6.15 5.10 -9.22
CA ARG A 138 6.45 6.53 -9.08
C ARG A 138 5.53 7.36 -9.95
N ILE A 139 4.94 8.41 -9.39
CA ILE A 139 3.84 9.17 -9.99
C ILE A 139 4.12 10.66 -9.81
N ASP A 140 3.91 11.47 -10.85
CA ASP A 140 4.02 12.94 -10.71
C ASP A 140 2.72 13.56 -10.16
N LEU A 141 2.78 14.85 -9.79
CA LEU A 141 1.64 15.64 -9.28
C LEU A 141 0.43 15.71 -10.22
N THR A 142 0.56 15.31 -11.49
CA THR A 142 -0.56 15.28 -12.45
C THR A 142 -1.27 13.93 -12.48
N GLY A 143 -0.77 12.93 -11.73
CA GLY A 143 -1.29 11.57 -11.74
C GLY A 143 -0.67 10.69 -12.83
N ARG A 144 0.40 11.14 -13.49
CA ARG A 144 1.06 10.36 -14.53
C ARG A 144 2.06 9.38 -13.91
N LEU A 145 1.93 8.11 -14.29
CA LEU A 145 2.93 7.07 -14.00
C LEU A 145 4.25 7.39 -14.72
N LEU A 146 5.34 7.46 -13.96
CA LEU A 146 6.68 7.77 -14.47
C LEU A 146 7.46 6.49 -14.75
N ASP A 147 7.62 5.67 -13.71
CA ASP A 147 8.33 4.39 -13.70
C ASP A 147 7.91 3.58 -12.44
N ALA A 148 8.56 2.44 -12.23
CA ALA A 148 8.36 1.61 -11.05
C ALA A 148 9.68 0.95 -10.61
N PHE A 149 9.78 0.65 -9.33
CA PHE A 149 10.87 -0.12 -8.73
C PHE A 149 10.42 -1.55 -8.45
N ASP A 150 11.22 -2.53 -8.89
CA ASP A 150 11.00 -3.95 -8.63
C ASP A 150 11.94 -4.44 -7.52
N HIS A 151 11.42 -4.60 -6.30
CA HIS A 151 12.20 -5.19 -5.21
C HIS A 151 12.59 -6.65 -5.52
N GLY A 152 11.66 -7.44 -6.05
CA GLY A 152 11.86 -8.86 -6.33
C GLY A 152 13.03 -9.13 -7.29
N VAL A 153 13.34 -8.19 -8.19
CA VAL A 153 14.51 -8.27 -9.07
C VAL A 153 15.62 -7.35 -8.56
N VAL A 154 15.46 -6.04 -8.71
CA VAL A 154 16.52 -5.05 -8.45
C VAL A 154 16.92 -5.04 -6.97
N GLY A 155 15.93 -5.07 -6.07
CA GLY A 155 16.20 -4.98 -4.64
C GLY A 155 16.93 -6.20 -4.09
N ARG A 156 16.47 -7.40 -4.46
CA ARG A 156 17.08 -8.67 -4.04
C ARG A 156 18.47 -8.85 -4.63
N GLU A 157 18.66 -8.56 -5.92
CA GLU A 157 19.96 -8.64 -6.58
C GLU A 157 20.99 -7.71 -5.92
N ALA A 158 20.60 -6.49 -5.54
CA ALA A 158 21.48 -5.54 -4.86
C ALA A 158 22.00 -6.04 -3.50
N ALA A 159 21.26 -6.93 -2.84
CA ALA A 159 21.68 -7.61 -1.61
C ALA A 159 22.34 -8.98 -1.84
N GLY A 160 22.57 -9.38 -3.09
CA GLY A 160 23.11 -10.70 -3.42
C GLY A 160 22.15 -11.86 -3.14
N LEU A 161 20.85 -11.58 -3.02
CA LEU A 161 19.80 -12.59 -2.85
C LEU A 161 19.35 -13.11 -4.22
N ALA A 162 18.81 -14.33 -4.25
CA ALA A 162 18.17 -14.85 -5.45
C ALA A 162 16.95 -13.99 -5.82
N GLY A 163 16.81 -13.63 -7.09
CA GLY A 163 15.66 -12.87 -7.57
C GLY A 163 14.33 -13.63 -7.42
N ALA A 164 13.27 -12.88 -7.20
CA ALA A 164 11.88 -13.32 -7.12
C ALA A 164 11.06 -12.60 -8.22
N PRO A 165 11.19 -13.02 -9.49
CA PRO A 165 10.48 -12.38 -10.61
C PRO A 165 8.96 -12.55 -10.48
N LEU A 166 8.21 -11.65 -11.10
CA LEU A 166 6.75 -11.71 -11.13
C LEU A 166 6.32 -12.95 -11.94
N GLY A 167 5.42 -13.76 -11.38
CA GLY A 167 4.89 -14.92 -12.09
C GLY A 167 4.03 -14.51 -13.28
N ALA A 168 3.98 -15.33 -14.34
CA ALA A 168 3.21 -15.02 -15.55
C ALA A 168 1.68 -14.96 -15.30
N ASP A 169 1.18 -15.76 -14.36
CA ASP A 169 -0.24 -15.87 -14.03
C ASP A 169 -0.61 -15.03 -12.78
N TYR A 170 -0.02 -13.84 -12.65
CA TYR A 170 -0.27 -12.97 -11.50
C TYR A 170 -1.66 -12.33 -11.52
N GLY A 171 -2.12 -11.95 -10.32
CA GLY A 171 -3.33 -11.18 -10.09
C GLY A 171 -4.59 -11.99 -9.86
N THR A 172 -5.60 -11.29 -9.37
CA THR A 172 -6.89 -11.89 -8.99
C THR A 172 -7.76 -12.19 -10.23
N ASP A 173 -8.45 -13.33 -10.23
CA ASP A 173 -9.51 -13.63 -11.21
C ASP A 173 -10.80 -14.02 -10.50
N ILE A 174 -11.71 -13.06 -10.32
CA ILE A 174 -13.02 -13.30 -9.69
C ILE A 174 -14.00 -14.06 -10.58
N SER A 175 -13.68 -14.24 -11.87
CA SER A 175 -14.51 -15.06 -12.76
C SER A 175 -14.28 -16.56 -12.56
N SER A 176 -13.15 -16.91 -11.95
CA SER A 176 -12.78 -18.29 -11.62
C SER A 176 -13.50 -18.78 -10.37
N ALA A 177 -14.02 -20.00 -10.41
CA ALA A 177 -14.56 -20.70 -9.24
C ALA A 177 -13.50 -20.96 -8.15
N GLY A 178 -12.21 -20.80 -8.47
CA GLY A 178 -11.12 -20.91 -7.50
C GLY A 178 -10.91 -19.66 -6.64
N PHE A 179 -11.49 -18.51 -7.00
CA PHE A 179 -11.46 -17.33 -6.14
C PHE A 179 -12.42 -17.53 -4.95
N SER A 180 -11.99 -17.14 -3.75
CA SER A 180 -12.79 -17.19 -2.53
C SER A 180 -12.65 -15.90 -1.71
N THR A 181 -13.78 -15.30 -1.35
CA THR A 181 -13.81 -14.12 -0.46
C THR A 181 -13.31 -14.42 0.94
N ALA A 182 -13.33 -15.70 1.33
CA ALA A 182 -12.86 -16.17 2.62
C ALA A 182 -11.44 -16.75 2.57
N ASP A 183 -10.71 -16.64 1.47
CA ASP A 183 -9.32 -17.12 1.40
C ASP A 183 -8.39 -16.08 0.76
N PRO A 184 -7.64 -15.31 1.56
CA PRO A 184 -6.67 -14.34 1.07
C PRO A 184 -5.60 -14.91 0.15
N ALA A 185 -5.32 -16.22 0.18
CA ALA A 185 -4.40 -16.85 -0.77
C ALA A 185 -4.92 -16.79 -2.21
N THR A 186 -6.23 -16.66 -2.40
CA THR A 186 -6.88 -16.54 -3.73
C THR A 186 -6.97 -15.09 -4.22
N TRP A 187 -6.56 -14.12 -3.41
CA TRP A 187 -6.73 -12.69 -3.72
C TRP A 187 -5.67 -12.13 -4.66
N GLY A 188 -4.75 -12.96 -5.17
CA GLY A 188 -3.77 -12.54 -6.17
C GLY A 188 -2.65 -11.65 -5.62
N TYR A 189 -2.35 -11.75 -4.33
CA TYR A 189 -1.20 -11.06 -3.75
C TYR A 189 0.12 -11.59 -4.35
N ALA A 190 1.07 -10.68 -4.58
CA ALA A 190 2.42 -11.03 -5.01
C ALA A 190 3.09 -11.99 -4.03
N ASP A 191 4.06 -12.77 -4.49
CA ASP A 191 4.87 -13.65 -3.63
C ASP A 191 5.48 -12.86 -2.45
N PRO A 192 5.48 -13.39 -1.21
CA PRO A 192 6.03 -12.68 -0.04
C PRO A 192 7.44 -12.12 -0.24
N ALA A 193 8.29 -12.79 -1.02
CA ALA A 193 9.67 -12.37 -1.29
C ALA A 193 9.78 -11.09 -2.13
N ARG A 194 8.68 -10.66 -2.77
CA ARG A 194 8.59 -9.41 -3.54
C ARG A 194 7.47 -8.48 -3.11
N ARG A 195 6.55 -8.93 -2.24
CA ARG A 195 5.35 -8.18 -1.88
C ARG A 195 5.68 -6.99 -0.98
N THR A 196 5.68 -5.80 -1.58
CA THR A 196 5.90 -4.54 -0.86
C THR A 196 4.60 -3.99 -0.26
N TRP A 197 4.70 -3.23 0.84
CA TRP A 197 3.53 -2.56 1.42
C TRP A 197 3.79 -1.17 1.99
N ALA A 198 4.38 -1.06 3.18
CA ALA A 198 4.57 0.23 3.83
C ALA A 198 5.59 1.06 3.05
N LEU A 199 5.40 2.39 3.03
CA LEU A 199 6.27 3.34 2.33
C LEU A 199 6.49 4.57 3.19
N ALA A 200 7.70 5.12 3.19
CA ALA A 200 8.00 6.43 3.75
C ALA A 200 9.23 7.04 3.08
N VAL A 201 9.15 8.32 2.73
CA VAL A 201 10.32 9.08 2.23
C VAL A 201 11.02 9.72 3.41
N HIS A 202 12.32 9.45 3.56
CA HIS A 202 13.12 10.06 4.62
C HIS A 202 14.58 10.20 4.20
N ALA A 203 15.14 11.39 4.42
CA ALA A 203 16.56 11.70 4.17
C ALA A 203 17.06 11.26 2.77
N GLY A 204 16.28 11.57 1.72
CA GLY A 204 16.64 11.26 0.33
C GLY A 204 16.54 9.78 -0.04
N ARG A 205 15.76 8.99 0.71
CA ARG A 205 15.53 7.57 0.46
C ARG A 205 14.05 7.26 0.57
N LEU A 206 13.60 6.27 -0.21
CA LEU A 206 12.33 5.62 0.01
C LEU A 206 12.56 4.38 0.86
N TYR A 207 12.00 4.36 2.06
CA TYR A 207 11.92 3.19 2.92
C TYR A 207 10.64 2.42 2.59
N TYR A 208 10.75 1.10 2.56
CA TYR A 208 9.62 0.23 2.25
C TYR A 208 9.69 -1.10 3.00
N SER A 209 8.53 -1.71 3.25
CA SER A 209 8.47 -3.06 3.82
C SER A 209 8.32 -4.14 2.75
N VAL A 210 8.82 -5.34 3.05
CA VAL A 210 8.64 -6.56 2.26
C VAL A 210 8.06 -7.66 3.17
N ALA A 211 7.10 -8.44 2.67
CA ALA A 211 6.36 -9.41 3.48
C ALA A 211 7.16 -10.63 3.93
N GLU A 212 8.16 -11.08 3.15
CA GLU A 212 9.06 -12.18 3.55
C GLU A 212 9.85 -11.80 4.81
N GLY A 213 9.73 -12.61 5.86
CA GLY A 213 10.46 -12.47 7.12
C GLY A 213 10.56 -11.03 7.59
N PRO A 214 9.43 -10.35 7.88
CA PRO A 214 9.16 -8.99 7.46
C PRO A 214 10.37 -8.08 7.52
N GLN A 215 10.73 -7.50 6.39
CA GLN A 215 11.95 -6.73 6.25
C GLN A 215 11.63 -5.28 5.97
N ILE A 216 12.47 -4.38 6.48
CA ILE A 216 12.50 -2.98 6.07
C ILE A 216 13.71 -2.80 5.16
N TRP A 217 13.44 -2.26 3.99
CA TRP A 217 14.42 -1.94 2.98
C TRP A 217 14.40 -0.44 2.71
N SER A 218 15.43 0.04 2.03
CA SER A 218 15.42 1.38 1.47
C SER A 218 16.11 1.41 0.11
N VAL A 219 15.69 2.34 -0.74
CA VAL A 219 16.36 2.67 -2.01
C VAL A 219 16.64 4.16 -2.04
N GLY A 220 17.83 4.54 -2.50
CA GLY A 220 18.19 5.95 -2.68
C GLY A 220 17.28 6.63 -3.71
N LEU A 221 16.98 7.91 -3.48
CA LEU A 221 16.27 8.75 -4.44
C LEU A 221 17.25 9.79 -5.00
N THR A 222 17.29 9.91 -6.33
CA THR A 222 18.04 10.99 -6.99
C THR A 222 17.36 12.35 -6.75
N SER A 223 18.04 13.45 -7.08
CA SER A 223 17.44 14.80 -7.01
C SER A 223 16.21 15.01 -7.90
N GLU A 224 15.95 14.09 -8.83
CA GLU A 224 14.76 14.10 -9.71
C GLU A 224 13.70 13.09 -9.24
N GLY A 225 13.87 12.49 -8.05
CA GLY A 225 12.95 11.50 -7.46
C GLY A 225 13.07 10.09 -8.04
N ARG A 226 13.97 9.85 -9.01
CA ARG A 226 14.20 8.49 -9.53
C ARG A 226 14.81 7.56 -8.48
N PHE A 227 14.42 6.30 -8.50
CA PHE A 227 15.07 5.22 -7.75
C PHE A 227 16.53 5.04 -8.20
N ASP A 228 17.46 5.03 -7.26
CA ASP A 228 18.84 4.59 -7.48
C ASP A 228 18.97 3.11 -7.13
N GLY A 229 18.78 2.24 -8.12
CA GLY A 229 18.87 0.78 -7.96
C GLY A 229 20.24 0.27 -7.52
N LYS A 230 21.29 1.10 -7.51
CA LYS A 230 22.61 0.75 -6.96
C LYS A 230 22.76 1.08 -5.48
N ASP A 231 21.84 1.85 -4.92
CA ASP A 231 21.82 2.27 -3.52
C ASP A 231 20.61 1.68 -2.78
N VAL A 232 20.41 0.37 -2.95
CA VAL A 232 19.42 -0.41 -2.21
C VAL A 232 20.06 -1.00 -0.96
N ARG A 233 19.33 -1.00 0.16
CA ARG A 233 19.81 -1.49 1.45
C ARG A 233 18.71 -2.27 2.15
N LEU A 234 19.09 -3.41 2.72
CA LEU A 234 18.32 -4.03 3.80
C LEU A 234 18.62 -3.25 5.08
N GLU A 235 17.60 -2.65 5.69
CA GLU A 235 17.75 -1.78 6.86
C GLU A 235 17.47 -2.55 8.16
N ILE A 236 16.41 -3.38 8.19
CA ILE A 236 15.95 -4.13 9.37
C ILE A 236 15.37 -5.48 8.92
N GLU A 237 15.74 -6.55 9.62
CA GLU A 237 15.04 -7.84 9.54
C GLU A 237 14.20 -8.05 10.81
N LEU A 238 12.95 -8.51 10.66
CA LEU A 238 12.03 -8.74 11.79
C LEU A 238 11.58 -10.21 11.87
N PRO A 239 12.51 -11.19 11.99
CA PRO A 239 12.14 -12.61 12.00
C PRO A 239 11.33 -13.03 13.24
N GLY A 240 11.25 -12.17 14.27
CA GLY A 240 10.48 -12.42 15.48
C GLY A 240 8.97 -12.19 15.34
N LEU A 241 8.50 -11.68 14.20
CA LEU A 241 7.07 -11.49 13.95
C LEU A 241 6.38 -12.82 13.61
N ALA A 242 5.14 -12.97 14.05
CA ALA A 242 4.34 -14.15 13.73
C ALA A 242 4.12 -14.26 12.21
N SER A 243 4.05 -15.50 11.70
CA SER A 243 3.77 -15.74 10.28
C SER A 243 2.50 -15.03 9.83
N GLY A 244 2.54 -14.36 8.67
CA GLY A 244 1.43 -13.58 8.11
C GLY A 244 1.23 -12.20 8.75
N VAL A 245 2.10 -11.76 9.67
CA VAL A 245 2.17 -10.36 10.08
C VAL A 245 3.03 -9.60 9.07
N GLU A 246 2.52 -8.49 8.55
CA GLU A 246 3.23 -7.60 7.62
C GLU A 246 3.41 -6.22 8.27
N ILE A 247 4.45 -5.48 7.86
CA ILE A 247 4.60 -4.07 8.24
C ILE A 247 3.79 -3.23 7.26
N ALA A 248 2.72 -2.62 7.75
CA ALA A 248 1.76 -1.88 6.95
C ALA A 248 1.94 -0.35 7.03
N GLY A 249 2.74 0.13 7.97
CA GLY A 249 3.10 1.55 8.10
C GLY A 249 4.56 1.75 8.49
N ILE A 250 5.18 2.76 7.89
CA ILE A 250 6.49 3.31 8.26
C ILE A 250 6.29 4.81 8.43
N ASP A 251 6.83 5.39 9.48
CA ASP A 251 6.92 6.84 9.64
C ASP A 251 8.23 7.21 10.37
N PHE A 252 8.59 8.49 10.35
CA PHE A 252 9.77 9.00 11.02
C PHE A 252 9.40 10.14 11.96
N THR A 253 9.90 10.05 13.20
CA THR A 253 9.81 11.17 14.14
C THR A 253 10.71 12.32 13.71
N LEU A 254 10.47 13.52 14.27
CA LEU A 254 11.32 14.70 14.02
C LEU A 254 12.79 14.49 14.40
N ASP A 255 13.06 13.65 15.41
CA ASP A 255 14.41 13.28 15.82
C ASP A 255 15.00 12.09 15.03
N GLY A 256 14.31 11.64 13.98
CA GLY A 256 14.80 10.63 13.02
C GLY A 256 14.66 9.19 13.49
N ARG A 257 13.80 8.90 14.47
CA ARG A 257 13.45 7.51 14.82
C ARG A 257 12.43 6.98 13.83
N MET A 258 12.59 5.73 13.42
CA MET A 258 11.66 5.02 12.55
C MET A 258 10.57 4.35 13.39
N LEU A 259 9.32 4.57 13.02
CA LEU A 259 8.14 3.92 13.57
C LEU A 259 7.66 2.87 12.58
N LEU A 260 7.40 1.65 13.06
CA LEU A 260 6.90 0.55 12.25
C LEU A 260 5.58 0.03 12.83
N ALA A 261 4.53 -0.01 12.00
CA ALA A 261 3.24 -0.56 12.39
C ALA A 261 3.05 -1.96 11.79
N ALA A 262 2.96 -2.97 12.67
CA ALA A 262 2.69 -4.34 12.30
C ALA A 262 1.18 -4.62 12.26
N ARG A 263 0.73 -5.32 11.22
CA ARG A 263 -0.67 -5.75 11.03
C ARG A 263 -0.71 -7.23 10.68
N ALA A 264 -1.68 -7.93 11.25
CA ALA A 264 -2.00 -9.29 10.84
C ALA A 264 -2.56 -9.35 9.40
N ALA A 265 -2.55 -10.55 8.82
CA ALA A 265 -3.22 -10.82 7.56
C ALA A 265 -4.72 -10.46 7.64
N PRO A 266 -5.34 -10.08 6.50
CA PRO A 266 -6.79 -9.97 6.40
C PRO A 266 -7.46 -11.25 6.92
N ALA A 267 -8.54 -11.11 7.68
CA ALA A 267 -9.30 -12.26 8.12
C ALA A 267 -10.06 -12.90 6.95
N SER A 268 -10.21 -14.21 7.03
CA SER A 268 -11.13 -15.00 6.22
C SER A 268 -12.53 -15.00 6.82
N GLY A 269 -13.56 -14.60 6.06
CA GLY A 269 -14.95 -14.89 6.42
C GLY A 269 -15.98 -13.86 5.95
N ASP A 270 -17.25 -14.17 6.20
CA ASP A 270 -18.40 -13.29 5.92
C ASP A 270 -18.66 -12.27 7.04
N ASP A 271 -17.87 -12.32 8.12
CA ASP A 271 -17.99 -11.41 9.25
C ASP A 271 -17.25 -10.09 8.96
N LEU A 272 -18.02 -9.09 8.56
CA LEU A 272 -17.52 -7.73 8.31
C LEU A 272 -17.07 -7.01 9.60
N GLU A 273 -17.30 -7.58 10.79
CA GLU A 273 -16.78 -7.08 12.06
C GLU A 273 -15.38 -7.66 12.38
N GLN A 274 -14.99 -8.78 11.76
CA GLN A 274 -13.66 -9.38 11.91
C GLN A 274 -12.86 -9.23 10.61
N LEU A 275 -12.19 -8.07 10.45
CA LEU A 275 -11.43 -7.73 9.23
C LEU A 275 -9.97 -8.23 9.21
N VAL A 276 -9.45 -8.67 10.36
CA VAL A 276 -8.07 -9.12 10.55
C VAL A 276 -7.99 -10.38 11.42
N GLU A 277 -7.02 -11.23 11.14
CA GLU A 277 -6.73 -12.36 12.01
C GLU A 277 -6.33 -11.85 13.41
N THR A 278 -6.76 -12.57 14.46
CA THR A 278 -6.37 -12.26 15.84
C THR A 278 -4.93 -12.68 16.08
N LYS A 279 -3.98 -11.80 15.76
CA LYS A 279 -2.54 -11.94 16.04
C LYS A 279 -2.00 -10.69 16.75
N PRO A 280 -0.84 -10.78 17.44
CA PRO A 280 -0.20 -9.61 18.03
C PRO A 280 0.05 -8.53 16.96
N ALA A 281 -0.58 -7.38 17.12
CA ALA A 281 -0.28 -6.16 16.38
C ALA A 281 0.48 -5.21 17.33
N GLY A 282 1.30 -4.33 16.78
CA GLY A 282 2.11 -3.44 17.60
C GLY A 282 2.86 -2.40 16.80
N VAL A 283 3.31 -1.38 17.52
CA VAL A 283 4.22 -0.36 17.01
C VAL A 283 5.61 -0.66 17.56
N MET A 284 6.59 -0.68 16.67
CA MET A 284 8.01 -0.82 17.02
C MET A 284 8.73 0.49 16.69
N VAL A 285 9.72 0.85 17.51
CA VAL A 285 10.49 2.09 17.35
C VAL A 285 11.97 1.74 17.19
N TYR A 286 12.61 2.35 16.19
CA TYR A 286 14.02 2.14 15.90
C TYR A 286 14.77 3.46 15.83
N ALA A 287 15.99 3.50 16.36
CA ALA A 287 16.90 4.63 16.23
C ALA A 287 18.12 4.24 15.39
N ARG A 288 18.69 5.19 14.64
CA ARG A 288 19.98 4.98 13.96
C ARG A 288 21.06 4.63 14.99
N ALA A 289 21.87 3.62 14.69
CA ALA A 289 23.01 3.26 15.51
C ALA A 289 24.00 4.43 15.61
N ARG A 290 24.57 4.68 16.80
CA ARG A 290 25.60 5.71 16.97
C ARG A 290 26.85 5.35 16.16
N ALA A 291 27.42 6.37 15.51
CA ALA A 291 28.70 6.25 14.81
C ALA A 291 29.79 5.74 15.78
N GLY A 292 30.49 4.68 15.40
CA GLY A 292 31.55 4.05 16.23
C GLY A 292 31.13 2.76 16.95
N THR A 293 29.88 2.31 16.82
CA THR A 293 29.54 0.92 17.13
C THR A 293 30.10 0.00 16.03
N ALA A 294 30.69 -1.13 16.40
CA ALA A 294 31.58 -1.93 15.54
C ALA A 294 30.96 -2.31 14.18
N ALA A 295 31.82 -2.49 13.18
CA ALA A 295 31.45 -3.01 11.86
C ALA A 295 30.66 -4.33 12.02
N GLY A 296 29.36 -4.28 11.75
CA GLY A 296 28.43 -5.40 11.92
C GLY A 296 27.20 -5.12 12.79
N SER A 297 27.06 -3.95 13.44
CA SER A 297 25.79 -3.56 14.06
C SER A 297 24.78 -3.14 12.98
N ALA A 298 23.54 -3.66 13.05
CA ALA A 298 22.44 -3.20 12.20
C ALA A 298 22.32 -1.67 12.28
N ALA A 299 22.08 -1.03 11.13
CA ALA A 299 22.09 0.44 11.03
C ALA A 299 20.97 1.10 11.86
N TRP A 300 19.96 0.30 12.23
CA TRP A 300 18.84 0.64 13.09
C TRP A 300 18.79 -0.31 14.28
N GLN A 301 18.53 0.23 15.47
CA GLN A 301 18.42 -0.52 16.71
C GLN A 301 17.05 -0.29 17.35
N PRO A 302 16.39 -1.35 17.86
CA PRO A 302 15.14 -1.18 18.57
C PRO A 302 15.36 -0.34 19.81
N VAL A 303 14.43 0.57 20.08
CA VAL A 303 14.38 1.37 21.31
C VAL A 303 13.00 1.25 21.92
N ASP A 304 12.93 1.42 23.24
CA ASP A 304 11.63 1.49 23.92
C ASP A 304 10.83 2.66 23.35
N ALA A 305 9.54 2.42 23.13
CA ALA A 305 8.58 3.47 22.83
C ALA A 305 8.42 4.34 24.10
N ALA A 306 9.35 5.27 24.33
CA ALA A 306 9.22 6.22 25.41
C ALA A 306 7.96 7.07 25.16
N VAL A 307 6.99 6.94 26.08
CA VAL A 307 5.76 7.73 26.18
C VAL A 307 6.07 9.18 26.48
#